data_AF-A0A921HZ19-F1
#
_entry.id   AF-A0A921HZ19-F1
#
_cell.length_a   1.000
_cell.length_b   1.000
_cell.length_c   1.000
_cell.angle_alpha   90.00
_cell.angle_beta   90.00
_cell.angle_gamma   90.00
#
_symmetry.space_group_name_H-M   'P 1'
#
loop_
_entity.id
_entity.type
_entity.pdbx_description
1 polymer ?
#
loop_
_entity_poly.entity_id
_entity_poly.type
_entity_poly.pdbx_seq_one_letter_code
_entity_poly.pdbx_strand_id
1 'polypeptide(L)'
;MGWEQMEVEKKMCDALKELFAEELKEADHQGMERGRSEGMERGRSEGIERGRAEGLKLAKTIFRLSAQGVPAEEIAQQCGLSADQVREVLE
;
A
#
# COMPACT_ATOMS: atom_id res chain seq x y z
N MET A 1 4.79 -52.74 -15.44
CA MET A 1 3.42 -52.41 -15.01
C MET A 1 3.32 -51.01 -14.40
N GLY A 2 3.88 -50.70 -13.21
CA GLY A 2 3.68 -49.37 -12.59
C GLY A 2 4.40 -48.18 -13.28
N TRP A 3 5.55 -48.44 -13.90
CA TRP A 3 6.37 -47.39 -14.53
C TRP A 3 5.81 -46.90 -15.88
N GLU A 4 5.30 -47.81 -16.70
CA GLU A 4 4.67 -47.46 -17.99
C GLU A 4 3.38 -46.66 -17.78
N GLN A 5 2.60 -46.99 -16.75
CA GLN A 5 1.38 -46.28 -16.42
C GLN A 5 1.66 -44.84 -15.97
N MET A 6 2.69 -44.66 -15.12
CA MET A 6 3.16 -43.34 -14.69
C MET A 6 3.69 -42.50 -15.86
N GLU A 7 4.36 -43.10 -16.84
CA GLU A 7 4.88 -42.39 -18.02
C GLU A 7 3.74 -41.88 -18.93
N VAL A 8 2.68 -42.67 -19.10
CA VAL A 8 1.49 -42.27 -19.87
C VAL A 8 0.76 -41.13 -19.19
N GLU A 9 0.55 -41.20 -17.87
CA GLU A 9 -0.08 -40.12 -17.09
C GLU A 9 0.70 -38.81 -17.18
N LYS A 10 2.04 -38.89 -17.13
CA LYS A 10 2.90 -37.72 -17.30
C LYS A 10 2.74 -37.10 -18.69
N LYS A 11 2.76 -37.91 -19.75
CA LYS A 11 2.57 -37.43 -21.13
C LYS A 11 1.21 -36.76 -21.33
N MET A 12 0.16 -37.29 -20.72
CA MET A 12 -1.16 -36.66 -20.74
C MET A 12 -1.15 -35.32 -19.99
N CYS A 13 -0.54 -35.24 -18.81
CA CYS A 13 -0.39 -33.99 -18.08
C CYS A 13 0.38 -32.93 -18.86
N ASP A 14 1.47 -33.31 -19.52
CA ASP A 14 2.31 -32.39 -20.29
C ASP A 14 1.56 -31.91 -21.55
N ALA A 15 0.86 -32.80 -22.26
CA ALA A 15 0.01 -32.42 -23.40
C ALA A 15 -1.14 -31.49 -22.99
N LEU A 16 -1.74 -31.69 -21.81
CA LEU A 16 -2.77 -30.78 -21.29
C LEU A 16 -2.20 -29.40 -20.94
N LYS A 17 -1.00 -29.33 -20.35
CA LYS A 17 -0.33 -28.05 -20.08
C LYS A 17 0.03 -27.32 -21.36
N GLU A 18 0.47 -28.04 -22.39
CA GLU A 18 0.74 -27.47 -23.71
C GLU A 18 -0.54 -26.95 -24.37
N LEU A 19 -1.63 -27.71 -24.28
CA LEU A 19 -2.94 -27.32 -24.81
C LEU A 19 -3.46 -26.02 -24.19
N PHE A 20 -3.27 -25.83 -22.88
CA PHE A 20 -3.73 -24.65 -22.14
C PHE A 20 -2.61 -23.65 -21.81
N ALA A 21 -1.45 -23.73 -22.48
CA ALA A 21 -0.28 -22.96 -22.10
C ALA A 21 -0.53 -21.46 -22.16
N GLU A 22 -1.29 -21.00 -23.16
CA GLU A 22 -1.59 -19.58 -23.34
C GLU A 22 -2.64 -19.10 -22.34
N GLU A 23 -3.69 -19.89 -22.08
CA GLU A 23 -4.70 -19.57 -21.06
C GLU A 23 -4.09 -19.51 -19.66
N LEU A 24 -3.14 -20.40 -19.34
CA LEU A 24 -2.42 -20.38 -18.07
C LEU A 24 -1.54 -19.13 -17.94
N LYS A 25 -0.82 -18.74 -19.01
CA LYS A 25 -0.03 -17.50 -19.03
C LYS A 25 -0.91 -16.27 -18.89
N GLU A 26 -2.04 -16.24 -19.59
CA GLU A 26 -2.98 -15.12 -19.50
C GLU A 26 -3.58 -15.02 -18.11
N ALA A 27 -3.98 -16.14 -17.51
CA ALA A 27 -4.49 -16.17 -16.14
C ALA A 27 -3.44 -15.67 -15.13
N ASP A 28 -2.17 -16.07 -15.27
CA ASP A 28 -1.07 -15.60 -14.43
C ASP A 28 -0.84 -14.10 -14.59
N HIS A 29 -0.77 -13.62 -15.84
CA HIS A 29 -0.60 -12.20 -16.14
C HIS A 29 -1.77 -11.36 -15.58
N GLN A 30 -3.01 -11.79 -15.80
CA GLN A 30 -4.19 -11.12 -15.25
C GLN A 30 -4.21 -11.16 -13.71
N GLY A 31 -3.70 -12.24 -13.10
CA GLY A 31 -3.54 -12.35 -11.65
C GLY A 31 -2.54 -11.34 -11.11
N MET A 32 -1.37 -11.23 -11.75
CA MET A 32 -0.33 -10.27 -11.39
C MET A 32 -0.80 -8.82 -11.55
N GLU A 33 -1.42 -8.50 -12.70
CA GLU A 33 -1.91 -7.15 -12.97
C GLU A 33 -3.01 -6.73 -11.97
N ARG A 34 -3.96 -7.63 -11.67
CA ARG A 34 -4.99 -7.39 -10.64
C ARG A 34 -4.36 -7.17 -9.27
N GLY A 35 -3.49 -8.08 -8.83
CA GLY A 35 -2.83 -7.97 -7.53
C GLY A 35 -2.01 -6.68 -7.40
N ARG A 36 -1.32 -6.27 -8.46
CA ARG A 36 -0.58 -5.00 -8.51
C ARG A 36 -1.52 -3.80 -8.44
N SER A 37 -2.58 -3.78 -9.23
CA SER A 37 -3.55 -2.68 -9.28
C SER A 37 -4.26 -2.51 -7.93
N GLU A 38 -4.82 -3.59 -7.39
CA GLU A 38 -5.51 -3.59 -6.10
C GLU A 38 -4.56 -3.18 -4.96
N GLY A 39 -3.33 -3.69 -4.96
CA GLY A 39 -2.32 -3.33 -3.97
C GLY A 39 -1.96 -1.84 -4.01
N MET A 40 -1.81 -1.26 -5.20
CA MET A 40 -1.54 0.18 -5.36
C MET A 40 -2.73 1.04 -4.93
N GLU A 41 -3.94 0.69 -5.37
CA GLU A 41 -5.15 1.44 -5.03
C GLU A 41 -5.38 1.44 -3.52
N ARG A 42 -5.31 0.25 -2.89
CA ARG A 42 -5.47 0.11 -1.45
C ARG A 42 -4.40 0.87 -0.68
N GLY A 43 -3.12 0.69 -1.04
CA GLY A 43 -2.01 1.38 -0.39
C GLY A 43 -2.11 2.90 -0.51
N ARG A 44 -2.53 3.41 -1.68
CA ARG A 44 -2.76 4.84 -1.89
C ARG A 44 -3.93 5.35 -1.04
N SER A 45 -5.06 4.64 -1.03
CA SER A 45 -6.24 5.04 -0.26
C SER A 45 -5.94 5.07 1.23
N GLU A 46 -5.38 3.99 1.79
CA GLU A 46 -5.00 3.90 3.20
C GLU A 46 -3.97 4.98 3.58
N GLY A 47 -2.99 5.24 2.71
CA GLY A 47 -2.00 6.30 2.92
C GLY A 47 -2.60 7.70 2.97
N ILE A 48 -3.52 8.03 2.06
CA ILE A 48 -4.23 9.32 2.04
C ILE A 48 -5.11 9.48 3.28
N GLU A 49 -5.90 8.47 3.63
CA GLU A 49 -6.78 8.52 4.78
C GLU A 49 -5.99 8.70 6.08
N ARG A 50 -4.95 7.89 6.28
CA ARG A 50 -4.08 7.95 7.44
C ARG A 50 -3.37 9.31 7.52
N GLY A 51 -2.78 9.76 6.42
CA GLY A 51 -2.09 11.06 6.36
C GLY A 51 -3.03 12.22 6.67
N ARG A 52 -4.27 12.19 6.17
CA ARG A 52 -5.29 13.20 6.49
C ARG A 52 -5.70 13.18 7.96
N ALA A 53 -5.91 12.00 8.54
CA ALA A 53 -6.28 11.86 9.95
C ALA A 53 -5.15 12.32 10.90
N GLU A 54 -3.92 11.88 10.63
CA GLU A 54 -2.73 12.29 11.39
C GLU A 54 -2.47 13.79 11.26
N GLY A 55 -2.52 14.34 10.03
CA GLY A 55 -2.36 15.77 9.78
C GLY A 55 -3.42 16.62 10.46
N LEU A 56 -4.69 16.21 10.44
CA LEU A 56 -5.76 16.92 11.15
C LEU A 56 -5.56 16.91 12.67
N LYS A 57 -5.11 15.78 13.24
CA LYS A 57 -4.81 15.68 14.67
C LYS A 57 -3.63 16.58 15.05
N LEU A 58 -2.60 16.62 14.22
CA LEU A 58 -1.43 17.48 14.41
C LEU A 58 -1.82 18.96 14.37
N ALA A 59 -2.57 19.38 13.34
CA ALA A 59 -3.07 20.76 13.22
C ALA A 59 -3.92 21.17 14.44
N LYS A 60 -4.87 20.32 14.87
CA LYS A 60 -5.66 20.57 16.09
C LYS A 60 -4.79 20.76 17.33
N THR A 61 -3.70 20.01 17.44
CA THR A 61 -2.75 20.12 18.56
C THR A 61 -2.00 21.45 18.50
N ILE A 62 -1.49 21.82 17.32
CA ILE A 62 -0.80 23.09 17.07
C ILE A 62 -1.70 24.28 17.43
N PHE A 63 -2.92 24.34 16.89
CA PHE A 63 -3.87 25.41 17.20
C PHE A 63 -4.22 25.49 18.68
N ARG A 64 -4.43 24.35 19.34
CA ARG A 64 -4.72 24.29 20.78
C ARG A 64 -3.57 24.85 21.62
N LEU A 65 -2.33 24.48 21.32
CA LEU A 65 -1.15 24.95 22.06
C LEU A 65 -0.90 26.43 21.81
N SER A 66 -1.03 26.88 20.56
CA SER A 66 -0.91 28.30 20.21
C SER A 66 -1.96 29.14 20.92
N ALA A 67 -3.22 28.68 20.99
CA ALA A 67 -4.28 29.35 21.75
C ALA A 67 -4.04 29.40 23.27
N GLN A 68 -3.17 28.52 23.79
CA GLN A 68 -2.72 28.55 25.20
C GLN A 68 -1.54 29.52 25.41
N GLY A 69 -1.06 30.20 24.37
CA GLY A 69 0.08 31.12 24.42
C GLY A 69 1.44 30.42 24.37
N VAL A 70 1.49 29.14 23.99
CA VAL A 70 2.76 28.42 23.83
C VAL A 70 3.49 28.96 22.60
N PRO A 71 4.79 29.33 22.70
CA PRO A 71 5.55 29.86 21.57
C PRO A 71 5.77 28.80 20.49
N ALA A 72 5.89 29.23 19.23
CA ALA A 72 5.99 28.34 18.08
C ALA A 72 7.19 27.39 18.15
N GLU A 73 8.30 27.83 18.74
CA GLU A 73 9.52 27.04 18.95
C GLU A 73 9.27 25.85 19.89
N GLU A 74 8.48 26.05 20.94
CA GLU A 74 8.13 25.01 21.91
C GLU A 74 7.09 24.05 21.32
N ILE A 75 6.11 24.57 20.57
CA ILE A 75 5.15 23.74 19.82
C ILE A 75 5.90 22.84 18.82
N ALA A 76 6.89 23.39 18.12
CA ALA A 76 7.71 22.67 17.15
C ALA A 76 8.45 21.50 17.81
N GLN A 77 9.06 21.72 18.98
CA GLN A 77 9.70 20.65 19.76
C GLN A 77 8.70 19.56 20.18
N GLN A 78 7.53 19.95 20.69
CA GLN A 78 6.50 18.99 21.12
C GLN A 78 5.88 18.20 19.98
N CYS A 79 5.78 18.81 18.79
CA CYS A 79 5.16 18.21 17.61
C CYS A 79 6.16 17.51 16.68
N GLY A 80 7.47 17.61 16.95
CA GLY A 80 8.51 17.07 16.07
C GLY A 80 8.59 17.77 14.71
N LEU A 81 8.28 19.06 14.67
CA LEU A 81 8.27 19.91 13.48
C LEU A 81 9.38 20.97 13.55
N SER A 82 9.61 21.68 12.45
CA SER A 82 10.35 22.95 12.51
C SER A 82 9.44 24.10 12.94
N ALA A 83 10.03 25.16 13.51
CA ALA A 83 9.28 26.37 13.85
C ALA A 83 8.64 27.02 12.60
N ASP A 84 9.27 26.88 11.42
CA ASP A 84 8.70 27.34 10.15
C ASP A 84 7.43 26.58 9.79
N GLN A 85 7.42 25.25 9.91
CA GLN A 85 6.23 24.42 9.66
C GLN A 85 5.10 24.76 10.63
N VAL A 86 5.41 25.03 11.90
CA VAL A 86 4.40 25.45 12.87
C VAL A 86 3.82 26.82 12.51
N ARG A 87 4.66 27.76 12.09
CA ARG A 87 4.21 29.09 11.63
C ARG A 87 3.33 28.97 10.38
N GLU A 88 3.73 28.17 9.39
CA GLU A 88 2.93 27.91 8.18
C GLU A 88 1.55 27.33 8.50
N VAL A 89 1.42 26.50 9.55
CA VAL A 89 0.12 25.97 9.99
C VAL A 89 -0.73 27.03 10.72
N LEU A 90 -0.10 28.02 11.36
CA LEU A 90 -0.76 29.06 12.15
C LEU A 90 -1.06 30.35 11.37
N GLU A 91 -0.47 30.52 10.18
CA GLU A 91 -0.79 31.59 9.21
C GLU A 91 -2.21 31.47 8.66
#